data_AF-A0A661AQV2-F1
#
_entry.id   AF-A0A661AQV2-F1
#
_cell.length_a   1.000
_cell.length_b   1.000
_cell.length_c   1.000
_cell.angle_alpha   90.00
_cell.angle_beta   90.00
_cell.angle_gamma   90.00
#
_symmetry.space_group_name_H-M   'P 1'
#
loop_
_entity.id
_entity.type
_entity.pdbx_description
1 polymer ?
#
loop_
_entity_poly.entity_id
_entity_poly.type
_entity_poly.pdbx_seq_one_letter_code
_entity_poly.pdbx_strand_id
1 'polypeptide(L)'
;MILFGFILYLILVLVIGILTYRVTKTQADFLIAGRRLNPWVTAFSERASGESAWLLLGLPGAVFVAGLVEIWTVIGCILGIAFAWWVIAKDLRIRTEKYGALTLPEYFTRAFGLEDNRIRVLATLIVVFFYTLYVSAQFNGAGKTLNV
;
A
#
# COMPACT_ATOMS: atom_id res chain seq x y z
N MET A 1 25.06 17.21 -5.51
CA MET A 1 23.92 17.57 -4.62
C MET A 1 22.87 16.47 -4.55
N ILE A 2 22.38 15.94 -5.69
CA ILE A 2 21.35 14.88 -5.74
C ILE A 2 21.81 13.57 -5.06
N LEU A 3 23.02 13.07 -5.38
CA LEU A 3 23.55 11.84 -4.78
C LEU A 3 23.67 11.92 -3.24
N PHE A 4 24.11 13.07 -2.73
CA PHE A 4 24.19 13.30 -1.29
C PHE A 4 22.81 13.25 -0.62
N GLY A 5 21.81 13.92 -1.21
CA GLY A 5 20.44 13.87 -0.72
C GLY A 5 19.84 12.45 -0.75
N PHE A 6 20.14 11.68 -1.81
CA PHE A 6 19.71 10.29 -1.93
C PHE A 6 20.33 9.40 -0.86
N ILE A 7 21.65 9.49 -0.64
CA ILE A 7 22.34 8.72 0.41
C ILE A 7 21.81 9.11 1.79
N LEU A 8 21.63 10.41 2.06
CA LEU A 8 21.08 10.88 3.34
C LEU A 8 19.67 10.32 3.59
N TYR A 9 18.82 10.31 2.56
CA TYR A 9 17.49 9.72 2.63
C TYR A 9 17.55 8.21 2.96
N LEU A 10 18.40 7.45 2.28
CA LEU A 10 18.57 6.01 2.55
C LEU A 10 19.03 5.75 3.98
N ILE A 11 20.01 6.53 4.47
CA ILE A 11 20.47 6.44 5.86
C ILE A 11 19.33 6.72 6.83
N LEU A 12 18.54 7.76 6.58
CA LEU A 12 17.41 8.12 7.44
C LEU A 12 16.38 6.99 7.51
N VAL A 13 16.00 6.41 6.36
CA VAL A 13 15.07 5.26 6.30
C VAL A 13 15.63 4.04 7.05
N LEU A 14 16.91 3.72 6.87
CA LEU A 14 17.58 2.62 7.58
C LEU A 14 17.60 2.85 9.09
N VAL A 15 17.93 4.06 9.55
CA VAL A 15 17.94 4.41 10.97
C VAL A 15 16.54 4.25 11.57
N ILE A 16 15.49 4.75 10.90
CA ILE A 16 14.11 4.56 11.37
C ILE A 16 13.76 3.07 11.45
N GLY A 17 14.17 2.26 10.46
CA GLY A 17 13.94 0.82 10.48
C GLY A 17 14.63 0.11 11.64
N ILE A 18 15.89 0.44 11.93
CA ILE A 18 16.64 -0.14 13.05
C ILE A 18 16.05 0.27 14.40
N LEU A 19 15.62 1.53 14.54
CA LEU A 19 14.98 2.03 15.76
C LEU A 19 13.64 1.32 16.01
N THR A 20 12.84 1.13 14.97
CA THR A 20 11.51 0.52 15.08
C THR A 20 11.53 -1.02 15.20
N TYR A 21 12.60 -1.69 14.74
CA TYR A 21 12.76 -3.14 14.89
C TYR A 21 12.62 -3.62 16.34
N ARG A 22 13.11 -2.83 17.31
CA ARG A 22 13.01 -3.20 18.74
C ARG A 22 11.57 -3.23 19.25
N VAL A 23 10.66 -2.51 18.60
CA VAL A 23 9.26 -2.34 18.97
C VAL A 23 8.39 -3.46 18.38
N THR A 24 8.85 -4.11 17.31
CA THR A 24 8.17 -5.24 16.67
C THR A 24 8.48 -6.54 17.41
N LYS A 25 7.51 -7.06 18.18
CA LYS A 25 7.66 -8.32 18.93
C LYS A 25 6.75 -9.43 18.42
N THR A 26 5.61 -9.07 17.84
CA THR A 26 4.59 -10.01 17.37
C THR A 26 4.26 -9.80 15.90
N GLN A 27 3.57 -10.78 15.29
CA GLN A 27 3.08 -10.64 13.92
C GLN A 27 2.08 -9.48 13.75
N ALA A 28 1.28 -9.19 14.78
CA ALA A 28 0.38 -8.04 14.76
C ALA A 28 1.16 -6.71 14.80
N ASP A 29 2.28 -6.66 15.54
CA ASP A 29 3.16 -5.49 15.53
C ASP A 29 3.82 -5.29 14.16
N PHE A 30 4.19 -6.38 13.49
CA PHE A 30 4.82 -6.31 12.17
C PHE A 30 3.83 -5.93 11.06
N LEU A 31 2.66 -6.55 11.02
CA LEU A 31 1.71 -6.40 9.91
C LEU A 31 0.83 -5.15 10.02
N ILE A 32 0.44 -4.76 11.24
CA ILE A 32 -0.53 -3.67 11.48
C ILE A 32 -0.13 -2.74 12.63
N ALA A 33 1.16 -2.71 12.99
CA ALA A 33 1.71 -1.88 14.06
C ALA A 33 0.96 -2.04 15.39
N GLY A 34 0.49 -3.25 15.68
CA GLY A 34 -0.25 -3.58 16.90
C GLY A 34 -1.54 -2.78 17.04
N ARG A 35 -2.07 -2.22 15.94
CA ARG A 35 -3.27 -1.35 15.89
C ARG A 35 -3.15 -0.06 16.70
N ARG A 36 -1.92 0.41 16.94
CA ARG A 36 -1.64 1.60 17.78
C ARG A 36 -1.57 2.89 16.97
N LEU A 37 -1.55 2.80 15.64
CA LEU A 37 -1.45 3.96 14.77
C LEU A 37 -2.77 4.74 14.77
N ASN A 38 -2.65 6.07 14.83
CA ASN A 38 -3.81 6.93 14.69
C ASN A 38 -4.33 6.91 13.23
N PRO A 39 -5.58 7.36 12.98
CA PRO A 39 -6.17 7.34 11.65
C PRO A 39 -5.38 8.13 10.61
N TRP A 40 -4.78 9.25 11.00
CA TRP A 40 -3.99 10.11 10.10
C TRP A 40 -2.73 9.42 9.60
N VAL A 41 -1.94 8.83 10.50
CA VAL A 41 -0.72 8.08 10.17
C VAL A 41 -1.06 6.88 9.31
N THR A 42 -2.17 6.19 9.61
CA THR A 42 -2.64 5.06 8.80
C THR A 42 -3.03 5.52 7.38
N ALA A 43 -3.73 6.65 7.27
CA ALA A 43 -4.12 7.21 5.97
C ALA A 43 -2.92 7.64 5.13
N PHE A 44 -1.96 8.38 5.72
CA PHE A 44 -0.75 8.77 5.02
C PHE A 44 0.12 7.57 4.65
N SER A 45 0.22 6.56 5.52
CA SER A 45 0.98 5.33 5.22
C SER A 45 0.34 4.55 4.07
N GLU A 46 -0.98 4.47 4.01
CA GLU A 46 -1.69 3.83 2.91
C GLU A 46 -1.41 4.59 1.61
N ARG A 47 -1.56 5.94 1.62
CA ARG A 47 -1.30 6.76 0.43
C ARG A 47 0.14 6.62 -0.04
N ALA A 48 1.11 6.71 0.87
CA ALA A 48 2.53 6.51 0.53
C ALA A 48 2.81 5.12 -0.08
N SER A 49 1.99 4.12 0.21
CA SER A 49 2.10 2.78 -0.37
C SER A 49 1.46 2.68 -1.76
N GLY A 50 0.36 3.42 -1.98
CA GLY A 50 -0.35 3.47 -3.27
C GLY A 50 0.31 4.39 -4.30
N GLU A 51 0.91 5.48 -3.84
CA GLU A 51 1.62 6.43 -4.70
C GLU A 51 2.95 5.84 -5.16
N SER A 52 3.04 5.61 -6.47
CA SER A 52 4.09 4.80 -7.09
C SER A 52 4.66 5.52 -8.32
N ALA A 53 5.42 4.83 -9.19
CA ALA A 53 5.86 5.41 -10.46
C ALA A 53 4.67 5.85 -11.33
N TRP A 54 3.47 5.34 -11.05
CA TRP A 54 2.22 5.82 -11.63
C TRP A 54 2.01 7.33 -11.50
N LEU A 55 2.27 7.91 -10.32
CA LEU A 55 2.02 9.33 -10.10
C LEU A 55 3.00 10.22 -10.89
N LEU A 56 4.26 9.78 -10.99
CA LEU A 56 5.32 10.57 -11.60
C LEU A 56 5.46 10.35 -13.11
N LEU A 57 5.17 9.16 -13.61
CA LEU A 57 5.36 8.78 -15.00
C LEU A 57 4.04 8.44 -15.69
N GLY A 58 3.13 7.75 -14.99
CA GLY A 58 1.86 7.27 -15.54
C GLY A 58 0.88 8.41 -15.84
N LEU A 59 0.47 9.15 -14.80
CA LEU A 59 -0.51 10.22 -14.94
C LEU A 59 -0.02 11.37 -15.84
N PRO A 60 1.21 11.91 -15.70
CA PRO A 60 1.70 12.94 -16.60
C PRO A 60 1.85 12.44 -18.04
N GLY A 61 2.26 11.18 -18.22
CA GLY A 61 2.33 10.55 -19.54
C GLY A 61 0.95 10.40 -20.19
N ALA A 62 -0.06 10.00 -19.42
CA ALA A 62 -1.44 9.94 -19.88
C ALA A 62 -1.97 11.35 -20.24
N VAL A 63 -1.72 12.35 -19.39
CA VAL A 63 -2.08 13.75 -19.67
C VAL A 63 -1.38 14.27 -20.93
N PHE A 64 -0.12 13.90 -21.15
CA PHE A 64 0.63 14.29 -22.36
C PHE A 64 -0.01 13.75 -23.64
N VAL A 65 -0.58 12.54 -23.60
CA VAL A 65 -1.20 11.88 -24.77
C VAL A 65 -2.68 12.26 -24.94
N ALA A 66 -3.46 12.20 -23.85
CA ALA A 66 -4.92 12.35 -23.86
C ALA A 66 -5.38 13.77 -23.47
N GLY A 67 -4.45 14.65 -23.07
CA GLY A 67 -4.74 16.02 -22.69
C GLY A 67 -5.47 16.14 -21.34
N LEU A 68 -6.20 17.26 -21.18
CA LEU A 68 -6.88 17.60 -19.91
C LEU A 68 -8.04 16.67 -19.54
N VAL A 69 -8.45 15.76 -20.43
CA VAL A 69 -9.49 14.76 -20.12
C VAL A 69 -9.08 13.87 -18.95
N GLU A 70 -7.77 13.63 -18.76
CA GLU A 70 -7.23 12.88 -17.63
C GLU A 70 -7.48 13.51 -16.25
N ILE A 71 -7.99 14.74 -16.18
CA ILE A 71 -8.47 15.31 -14.92
C ILE A 71 -9.58 14.45 -14.29
N TRP A 72 -10.37 13.75 -15.10
CA TRP A 72 -11.38 12.81 -14.62
C TRP A 72 -10.78 11.62 -13.87
N THR A 73 -9.59 11.15 -14.29
CA THR A 73 -8.83 10.12 -13.58
C THR A 73 -8.47 10.60 -12.17
N VAL A 74 -7.97 11.84 -12.05
CA VAL A 74 -7.62 12.45 -10.75
C VAL A 74 -8.85 12.59 -9.86
N ILE A 75 -9.95 13.13 -10.39
CA ILE A 75 -11.21 13.29 -9.65
C ILE A 75 -11.74 11.92 -9.19
N GLY A 76 -11.73 10.93 -10.08
CA GLY A 76 -12.17 9.57 -9.78
C GLY A 76 -11.34 8.92 -8.67
N CYS A 77 -10.01 9.06 -8.72
CA CYS A 77 -9.12 8.57 -7.68
C CYS A 77 -9.42 9.23 -6.32
N ILE A 78 -9.54 10.56 -6.28
CA ILE A 78 -9.83 11.29 -5.03
C ILE A 78 -11.17 10.83 -4.44
N LEU A 79 -12.22 10.76 -5.25
CA LEU A 79 -13.55 10.34 -4.80
C LEU A 79 -13.56 8.88 -4.35
N GLY A 80 -12.93 7.97 -5.10
CA GLY A 80 -12.85 6.55 -4.74
C GLY A 80 -12.08 6.33 -3.45
N ILE A 81 -10.98 7.05 -3.26
CA ILE A 81 -10.19 7.04 -2.04
C ILE A 81 -11.00 7.57 -0.86
N ALA A 82 -11.68 8.71 -1.01
CA ALA A 82 -12.49 9.31 0.04
C ALA A 82 -13.65 8.36 0.44
N PHE A 83 -14.31 7.76 -0.54
CA PHE A 83 -15.35 6.77 -0.33
C PHE A 83 -14.84 5.55 0.43
N ALA A 84 -13.70 4.99 0.04
CA ALA A 84 -13.11 3.83 0.72
C ALA A 84 -12.81 4.14 2.20
N TRP A 85 -12.31 5.34 2.49
CA TRP A 85 -12.01 5.75 3.88
C TRP A 85 -13.26 6.01 4.71
N TRP A 86 -14.27 6.70 4.16
CA TRP A 86 -15.47 7.04 4.92
C TRP A 86 -16.44 5.88 5.09
N VAL A 87 -16.57 5.02 4.06
CA VAL A 87 -17.59 3.97 4.04
C VAL A 87 -17.03 2.62 4.45
N ILE A 88 -15.85 2.24 3.96
CA ILE A 88 -15.34 0.87 4.08
C ILE A 88 -14.37 0.73 5.27
N ALA A 89 -13.43 1.66 5.41
CA ALA A 89 -12.28 1.49 6.31
C ALA A 89 -12.68 1.28 7.78
N LYS A 90 -13.67 2.03 8.28
CA LYS A 90 -14.12 1.92 9.68
C LYS A 90 -14.75 0.56 9.99
N ASP A 91 -15.70 0.11 9.15
CA ASP A 91 -16.38 -1.17 9.37
C ASP A 91 -15.39 -2.34 9.22
N LEU A 92 -14.53 -2.28 8.21
CA LEU A 92 -13.49 -3.28 8.00
C LEU A 92 -12.52 -3.37 9.19
N ARG A 93 -12.12 -2.23 9.77
CA ARG A 93 -11.25 -2.18 10.95
C ARG A 93 -11.89 -2.83 12.18
N ILE A 94 -13.18 -2.61 12.41
CA ILE A 94 -13.94 -3.20 13.52
C ILE A 94 -14.12 -4.71 13.32
N ARG A 95 -14.43 -5.15 12.08
CA ARG A 95 -14.65 -6.57 11.81
C ARG A 95 -13.37 -7.39 11.86
N THR A 96 -12.28 -6.89 11.26
CA THR A 96 -10.96 -7.55 11.36
C THR A 96 -10.49 -7.66 12.81
N GLU A 97 -10.93 -6.75 13.68
CA GLU A 97 -10.71 -6.84 15.13
C GLU A 97 -11.52 -7.92 15.81
N LYS A 98 -12.83 -7.95 15.56
CA LYS A 98 -13.72 -8.98 16.07
C LYS A 98 -13.24 -10.40 15.73
N TYR A 99 -12.74 -10.60 14.50
CA TYR A 99 -12.26 -11.91 14.04
C TYR A 99 -10.78 -12.16 14.33
N GLY A 100 -10.06 -11.21 14.94
CA GLY A 100 -8.62 -11.33 15.20
C GLY A 100 -7.79 -11.60 13.94
N ALA A 101 -8.25 -11.11 12.78
CA ALA A 101 -7.60 -11.32 11.49
C ALA A 101 -6.55 -10.22 11.24
N LEU A 102 -5.39 -10.62 10.74
CA LEU A 102 -4.28 -9.71 10.40
C LEU A 102 -4.22 -9.40 8.91
N THR A 103 -4.84 -10.25 8.07
CA THR A 103 -4.87 -10.09 6.61
C THR A 103 -6.29 -10.17 6.07
N LEU A 104 -6.54 -9.59 4.89
CA LEU A 104 -7.84 -9.69 4.22
C LEU A 104 -8.27 -11.13 3.91
N PRO A 105 -7.40 -12.01 3.37
CA PRO A 105 -7.79 -13.40 3.14
C PRO A 105 -8.17 -14.12 4.43
N GLU A 106 -7.41 -13.90 5.50
CA GLU A 106 -7.74 -14.46 6.82
C GLU A 106 -9.06 -13.91 7.37
N TYR A 107 -9.34 -12.63 7.19
CA TYR A 107 -10.61 -12.03 7.55
C TYR A 107 -11.77 -12.71 6.82
N PHE A 108 -11.67 -12.91 5.51
CA PHE A 108 -12.73 -13.57 4.74
C PHE A 108 -12.91 -15.04 5.16
N THR A 109 -11.84 -15.80 5.32
CA THR A 109 -11.90 -17.18 5.82
C THR A 109 -12.65 -17.26 7.16
N ARG A 110 -12.29 -16.39 8.13
CA ARG A 110 -12.92 -16.39 9.47
C ARG A 110 -14.35 -15.83 9.47
N ALA A 111 -14.62 -14.77 8.72
CA ALA A 111 -15.93 -14.12 8.70
C ALA A 111 -17.01 -14.95 7.99
N PHE A 112 -16.64 -15.77 7.00
CA PHE A 112 -17.54 -16.66 6.29
C PHE A 112 -17.58 -18.09 6.87
N GLY A 113 -16.86 -18.35 7.97
CA GLY A 113 -16.85 -19.68 8.60
C GLY A 113 -16.29 -20.78 7.70
N LEU A 114 -15.46 -20.42 6.73
CA LEU A 114 -14.89 -21.35 5.79
C LEU A 114 -13.63 -21.93 6.43
N GLU A 115 -13.70 -23.17 6.90
CA GLU A 115 -12.51 -23.89 7.41
C GLU A 115 -11.52 -24.24 6.30
N ASP A 116 -11.94 -24.12 5.04
CA ASP A 116 -11.12 -24.45 3.89
C ASP A 116 -10.16 -23.31 3.51
N ASN A 117 -8.87 -23.65 3.44
CA ASN A 117 -7.80 -22.74 3.04
C ASN A 117 -7.87 -22.29 1.57
N ARG A 118 -8.82 -22.81 0.76
CA ARG A 118 -9.00 -22.41 -0.66
C ARG A 118 -9.04 -20.91 -0.89
N ILE A 119 -9.79 -20.13 -0.10
CA ILE A 119 -9.85 -18.67 -0.25
C ILE A 119 -8.50 -18.03 0.00
N ARG A 120 -7.80 -18.48 1.05
CA ARG A 120 -6.47 -17.97 1.39
C ARG A 120 -5.48 -18.27 0.27
N VAL A 121 -5.48 -19.49 -0.26
CA VAL A 121 -4.59 -19.91 -1.34
C VAL A 121 -4.87 -19.11 -2.61
N LEU A 122 -6.13 -19.03 -3.03
CA LEU A 122 -6.53 -18.27 -4.22
C LEU A 122 -6.15 -16.80 -4.09
N ALA A 123 -6.48 -16.16 -2.97
CA ALA A 123 -6.12 -14.76 -2.74
C ALA A 123 -4.60 -14.55 -2.72
N THR A 124 -3.83 -15.47 -2.11
CA THR A 124 -2.36 -15.40 -2.10
C THR A 124 -1.81 -15.51 -3.52
N LEU A 125 -2.32 -16.43 -4.35
CA LEU A 125 -1.90 -16.56 -5.74
C LEU A 125 -2.18 -15.30 -6.55
N ILE A 126 -3.38 -14.74 -6.40
CA ILE A 126 -3.77 -13.47 -7.04
C ILE A 126 -2.81 -12.36 -6.60
N VAL A 127 -2.60 -12.18 -5.30
CA VAL A 127 -1.71 -11.15 -4.77
C VAL A 127 -0.29 -11.33 -5.32
N VAL A 128 0.31 -12.52 -5.21
CA VAL A 128 1.67 -12.77 -5.69
C VAL A 128 1.80 -12.47 -7.19
N PHE A 129 0.84 -12.92 -8.01
CA PHE A 129 0.85 -12.69 -9.45
C PHE A 129 0.82 -11.19 -9.80
N PHE A 130 -0.18 -10.46 -9.31
CA PHE A 130 -0.32 -9.03 -9.60
C PHE A 130 0.79 -8.19 -8.96
N TYR A 131 1.21 -8.53 -7.75
CA TYR A 131 2.25 -7.79 -7.05
C TYR A 131 3.62 -7.98 -7.70
N THR A 132 3.88 -9.13 -8.31
CA THR A 132 5.11 -9.35 -9.11
C THR A 132 5.16 -8.41 -10.31
N LEU A 133 4.06 -8.30 -11.06
CA LEU A 133 3.96 -7.36 -12.19
C LEU A 133 4.10 -5.90 -11.73
N TYR A 134 3.46 -5.56 -10.62
CA TYR A 134 3.55 -4.23 -10.02
C TYR A 134 4.99 -3.86 -9.64
N VAL A 135 5.67 -4.72 -8.88
CA VAL A 135 7.06 -4.49 -8.46
C VAL A 135 7.98 -4.41 -9.68
N SER A 136 7.79 -5.26 -10.68
CA SER A 136 8.55 -5.20 -11.94
C SER A 136 8.41 -3.85 -12.65
N ALA A 137 7.18 -3.31 -12.76
CA ALA A 137 6.93 -2.00 -13.35
C ALA A 137 7.61 -0.88 -12.55
N GLN A 138 7.61 -0.97 -11.22
CA GLN A 138 8.28 -0.02 -10.33
C GLN A 138 9.79 0.01 -10.53
N PHE A 139 10.44 -1.16 -10.62
CA PHE A 139 11.88 -1.24 -10.90
C PHE A 139 12.22 -0.70 -12.30
N ASN A 140 11.37 -0.97 -13.31
CA ASN A 140 11.56 -0.41 -14.65
C ASN A 140 11.46 1.12 -14.65
N GLY A 141 10.46 1.67 -13.96
CA GLY A 141 10.29 3.12 -13.80
C GLY A 141 11.48 3.75 -13.11
N ALA A 142 11.90 3.21 -11.95
CA ALA A 142 13.07 3.70 -11.22
C ALA A 142 14.35 3.64 -12.07
N GLY A 143 14.55 2.55 -12.81
CA GLY A 143 15.69 2.40 -13.73
C GLY A 143 15.71 3.47 -14.82
N LYS A 144 14.55 3.78 -15.43
CA LYS A 144 14.43 4.85 -16.43
C LYS A 144 14.68 6.23 -15.83
N THR A 145 14.25 6.48 -14.60
CA THR A 145 14.46 7.76 -13.92
C THR A 145 15.92 7.97 -13.48
N LEU A 146 16.61 6.89 -13.09
CA LEU A 146 18.01 6.95 -12.67
C LEU A 146 18.99 6.92 -13.84
N ASN A 147 18.60 6.33 -14.98
CA ASN A 147 19.38 6.32 -16.23
C ASN A 147 19.07 7.58 -17.05
N VAL A 148 19.42 8.72 -16.47
CA VAL A 148 19.53 10.03 -17.16
C VAL A 148 20.91 10.21 -17.74
#